data_AF-I4C287-F1
#
_entry.id   AF-I4C287-F1
#
_cell.length_a   1.000
_cell.length_b   1.000
_cell.length_c   1.000
_cell.angle_alpha   90.00
_cell.angle_beta   90.00
_cell.angle_gamma   90.00
#
_symmetry.space_group_name_H-M   'P 1'
#
loop_
_entity.id
_entity.type
_entity.pdbx_description
1 polymer ?
#
loop_
_entity_poly.entity_id
_entity_poly.type
_entity_poly.pdbx_seq_one_letter_code
_entity_poly.pdbx_strand_id
1 'polypeptide(L)' 'MEKAGYALLIIVAGAWLIAMIVGMVAAFPFGLLGLVALVGIGLLLIKVFREHLTSKEDRYYSKNIDK' A
#
# COMPACT_ATOMS: atom_id res chain seq x y z
N MET A 1 -1.03 34.83 24.51
CA MET A 1 -2.25 34.30 23.84
C MET A 1 -1.92 33.27 22.77
N GLU A 2 -0.83 33.43 22.01
CA GLU A 2 -0.42 32.50 20.94
C GLU A 2 -0.12 31.08 21.42
N LYS A 3 0.60 30.92 22.54
CA LYS A 3 0.95 29.59 23.10
C LYS A 3 -0.27 28.76 23.48
N ALA A 4 -1.33 29.41 23.99
CA ALA A 4 -2.59 28.75 24.31
C ALA A 4 -3.34 28.34 23.04
N GLY A 5 -3.30 29.18 21.99
CA GLY A 5 -3.82 28.84 20.67
C GLY A 5 -3.12 27.64 20.05
N TYR A 6 -1.78 27.59 20.08
CA TYR A 6 -1.02 26.44 19.60
C TYR A 6 -1.27 25.18 20.41
N ALA A 7 -1.39 25.29 21.74
CA ALA A 7 -1.74 24.15 22.58
C ALA A 7 -3.12 23.57 22.19
N LEU A 8 -4.10 24.44 21.96
CA LEU A 8 -5.44 24.02 21.56
C LEU A 8 -5.45 23.40 20.15
N LEU A 9 -4.70 23.98 19.20
CA LEU A 9 -4.54 23.42 17.87
C LEU A 9 -3.90 22.04 17.87
N ILE A 10 -2.88 21.80 18.69
CA ILE A 10 -2.24 20.49 18.82
C ILE A 10 -3.23 19.44 19.36
N ILE A 11 -4.03 19.82 20.36
CA ILE A 11 -5.06 18.93 20.92
C ILE A 11 -6.11 18.57 19.87
N VAL A 12 -6.62 19.56 19.14
CA VAL A 12 -7.62 19.35 18.10
C VAL A 12 -7.05 18.51 16.95
N ALA A 13 -5.85 18.82 16.48
CA ALA A 13 -5.18 18.05 15.43
C ALA A 13 -4.94 16.60 15.86
N GLY A 14 -4.48 16.38 17.09
CA GLY A 14 -4.28 15.03 17.64
C GLY A 14 -5.59 14.26 17.74
N ALA A 15 -6.64 14.87 18.30
CA ALA A 15 -7.96 14.24 18.40
C ALA A 15 -8.55 13.91 17.02
N TRP A 16 -8.39 14.79 16.05
CA TRP A 16 -8.86 14.57 14.68
C TRP A 16 -8.13 13.41 14.00
N LEU A 17 -6.81 13.30 14.14
CA LEU A 17 -6.04 12.18 13.61
C LEU A 17 -6.45 10.85 14.24
N ILE A 18 -6.63 10.82 15.56
CA ILE A 18 -7.10 9.61 16.27
C ILE A 18 -8.50 9.23 15.78
N ALA A 19 -9.42 10.19 15.67
CA ALA A 19 -10.77 9.94 15.19
C ALA A 19 -10.78 9.42 13.74
N MET A 20 -9.92 9.93 12.86
CA MET A 20 -9.77 9.38 11.50
C MET A 20 -9.30 7.94 11.50
N ILE A 21 -8.28 7.59 12.29
CA ILE A 21 -7.75 6.22 12.36
C ILE A 21 -8.83 5.27 12.89
N VAL A 22 -9.49 5.65 14.01
CA VAL A 22 -10.58 4.85 14.59
C VAL A 22 -11.75 4.73 13.60
N GLY A 23 -12.11 5.82 12.92
CA GLY A 23 -13.16 5.84 11.91
C GLY A 23 -12.84 4.94 10.72
N MET A 24 -11.60 4.92 10.23
CA MET A 24 -11.17 4.01 9.17
C MET A 24 -11.26 2.55 9.59
N VAL A 25 -10.81 2.22 10.81
CA VAL A 25 -10.89 0.86 11.36
C VAL A 25 -12.36 0.46 11.58
N ALA A 26 -13.21 1.37 12.08
CA ALA A 26 -14.61 1.07 12.32
C ALA A 26 -15.43 0.94 11.02
N ALA A 27 -15.16 1.78 10.03
CA ALA A 27 -15.83 1.74 8.73
C ALA A 27 -15.41 0.52 7.90
N PHE A 28 -14.15 0.11 8.01
CA PHE A 28 -13.57 -1.00 7.26
C PHE A 28 -12.69 -1.90 8.15
N PRO A 29 -13.28 -2.63 9.11
CA PRO A 29 -12.52 -3.42 10.10
C PRO A 29 -11.64 -4.48 9.44
N PHE A 30 -12.12 -5.10 8.36
CA PHE A 30 -11.34 -6.05 7.56
C PHE A 30 -10.66 -5.40 6.35
N GLY A 31 -11.00 -4.15 6.01
CA GLY A 31 -10.46 -3.49 4.81
C GLY A 31 -8.99 -3.14 4.93
N LEU A 32 -8.48 -2.86 6.13
CA LEU A 32 -7.04 -2.67 6.37
C LEU A 32 -6.24 -3.96 6.15
N LEU A 33 -6.76 -5.10 6.62
CA LEU A 33 -6.16 -6.41 6.31
C LEU A 33 -6.24 -6.72 4.81
N GLY A 34 -7.35 -6.36 4.16
CA GLY A 34 -7.52 -6.44 2.71
C GLY A 34 -6.49 -5.58 1.95
N LEU A 35 -6.18 -4.37 2.43
CA LEU A 35 -5.15 -3.52 1.84
C LEU A 35 -3.76 -4.13 1.96
N VAL A 36 -3.41 -4.69 3.12
CA VAL A 36 -2.14 -5.41 3.30
C VAL A 36 -2.05 -6.61 2.34
N ALA A 37 -3.13 -7.39 2.23
CA ALA A 37 -3.20 -8.51 1.30
C ALA A 37 -3.07 -8.06 -0.17
N LEU A 38 -3.76 -6.99 -0.56
CA LEU A 38 -3.67 -6.41 -1.91
C LEU A 38 -2.26 -5.93 -2.24
N VAL A 39 -1.57 -5.27 -1.30
CA VAL A 39 -0.17 -4.89 -1.46
C VAL A 39 0.71 -6.12 -1.64
N GLY A 40 0.52 -7.15 -0.81
CA GLY A 40 1.25 -8.41 -0.93
C GLY A 40 1.08 -9.08 -2.30
N ILE A 41 -0.16 -9.17 -2.78
CA ILE A 41 -0.48 -9.71 -4.11
C ILE A 41 0.14 -8.85 -5.21
N GLY A 42 0.06 -7.52 -5.10
CA GLY A 42 0.66 -6.60 -6.05
C GLY A 42 2.19 -6.77 -6.16
N LEU A 43 2.88 -6.93 -5.03
CA LEU A 43 4.31 -7.21 -5.00
C LEU A 43 4.66 -8.55 -5.66
N LEU A 44 3.86 -9.59 -5.43
CA LEU A 44 4.04 -10.88 -6.08
C LEU A 44 3.86 -10.79 -7.60
N LEU A 45 2.85 -10.05 -8.06
CA LEU A 45 2.65 -9.82 -9.49
C LEU A 45 3.84 -9.07 -10.10
N ILE A 46 4.31 -8.00 -9.47
CA ILE A 46 5.50 -7.26 -9.91
C ILE A 46 6.72 -8.19 -10.00
N LYS A 47 6.90 -9.07 -9.02
CA LYS A 47 7.99 -10.07 -9.03
C LYS A 47 7.87 -10.98 -10.26
N VAL A 48 6.69 -11.55 -10.51
CA VAL A 48 6.46 -12.44 -11.67
C VAL A 48 6.76 -11.73 -12.99
N PHE A 49 6.25 -10.52 -13.18
CA PHE A 49 6.54 -9.74 -14.39
C PHE A 49 8.04 -9.45 -14.54
N ARG A 50 8.72 -9.13 -13.45
CA ARG A 50 10.16 -8.87 -13.46
C ARG A 50 10.96 -10.13 -13.82
N GLU A 51 10.58 -11.28 -13.29
CA GLU A 51 11.22 -12.56 -13.62
C GLU A 51 11.00 -12.92 -15.09
N HIS A 52 9.78 -12.78 -15.61
CA HIS A 52 9.49 -13.03 -17.01
C HIS A 52 10.30 -12.11 -17.96
N LEU A 53 10.34 -10.80 -17.68
CA LEU A 53 11.09 -9.85 -18.50
C LEU A 53 12.60 -10.07 -18.46
N THR A 54 13.13 -10.59 -17.34
CA THR A 54 14.59 -10.80 -17.17
C THR A 54 15.04 -12.22 -17.51
N SER A 55 14.12 -13.17 -17.68
CA SER A 55 14.41 -14.56 -18.01
C SER A 55 15.18 -14.69 -19.34
N LYS A 56 16.41 -15.22 -19.25
CA LYS A 56 17.25 -15.50 -20.44
C LYS A 56 16.69 -16.68 -21.22
N GLU A 57 16.06 -17.63 -20.53
CA GLU A 57 15.46 -18.82 -21.11
C GLU A 57 14.18 -18.49 -21.87
N ASP A 58 13.28 -17.67 -21.29
CA ASP A 58 12.08 -17.20 -22.00
C ASP A 58 12.46 -16.40 -23.25
N ARG A 59 13.49 -15.55 -23.15
CA ARG A 59 14.03 -14.83 -24.31
C ARG A 59 14.64 -15.77 -25.35
N TYR A 60 15.30 -16.85 -24.93
CA TYR A 60 15.90 -17.82 -25.84
C TYR A 60 14.81 -18.58 -26.60
N TYR A 61 13.81 -19.11 -25.92
CA TYR A 61 12.71 -19.83 -26.55
C TYR A 61 11.82 -18.93 -27.39
N SER A 62 11.49 -17.72 -26.92
CA SER A 62 10.72 -16.76 -27.72
C SER A 62 11.45 -16.28 -28.97
N LYS A 63 12.78 -16.36 -29.02
CA LYS A 63 13.59 -15.91 -30.15
C LYS A 63 13.98 -17.02 -31.12
N ASN A 64 14.15 -18.25 -30.61
CA ASN A 64 14.72 -19.35 -31.38
C ASN A 64 13.72 -20.47 -31.69
N ILE A 65 12.55 -20.46 -31.06
CA ILE A 65 11.44 -21.34 -31.42
C ILE A 65 10.37 -20.44 -32.05
N ASP A 66 10.39 -20.38 -33.37
CA ASP A 66 9.27 -19.85 -34.16
C ASP A 66 8.09 -20.81 -34.04
N LYS A 67 6.86 -20.29 -34.11
CA LYS A 67 5.66 -21.14 -34.18
C LYS A 67 5.54 -21.83 -35.53
#